data_AF-A0A8H7DT05-F1
#
_entry.id   AF-A0A8H7DT05-F1
#
_cell.length_a   1.000
_cell.length_b   1.000
_cell.length_c   1.000
_cell.angle_alpha   90.00
_cell.angle_beta   90.00
_cell.angle_gamma   90.00
#
_symmetry.space_group_name_H-M   'P 1'
#
loop_
_entity.id
_entity.type
_entity.pdbx_description
1 polymer ?
#
loop_
_entity_poly.entity_id
_entity_poly.type
_entity_poly.pdbx_seq_one_letter_code
_entity_poly.pdbx_strand_id
1 'polypeptide(L)'
;MDAHNGTPYPRTNFSAGAKWIKNLTRDRLNNFNGGHFSDVNLSAVMFIHRIDNEEHVKLEVWSAPGLTKPTFEEAMEQTFKPAKKGMAFGPSC
;
A
#
# COMPACT_ATOMS: atom_id res chain seq x y z
N MET A 1 17.05 -41.20 -29.10
CA MET A 1 17.83 -41.11 -27.83
C MET A 1 18.48 -39.75 -27.86
N ASP A 2 17.69 -38.73 -27.53
CA ASP A 2 18.03 -37.34 -27.78
C ASP A 2 18.66 -36.78 -26.50
N ALA A 3 19.99 -36.71 -26.51
CA ALA A 3 20.75 -36.14 -25.42
C ALA A 3 20.47 -34.64 -25.36
N HIS A 4 20.01 -34.18 -24.19
CA HIS A 4 19.78 -32.78 -23.86
C HIS A 4 20.97 -31.91 -24.26
N ASN A 5 20.79 -31.07 -25.27
CA ASN A 5 21.80 -30.16 -25.82
C ASN A 5 21.97 -28.93 -24.91
N GLY A 6 22.57 -29.13 -23.73
CA GLY A 6 22.96 -28.06 -22.81
C GLY A 6 24.44 -27.73 -22.98
N THR A 7 24.79 -26.45 -23.07
CA THR A 7 26.19 -26.03 -23.15
C THR A 7 26.97 -26.47 -21.91
N PRO A 8 28.16 -27.08 -22.06
CA PRO A 8 28.96 -27.54 -20.93
C PRO A 8 29.50 -26.36 -20.13
N TYR A 9 29.70 -26.57 -18.82
CA TYR A 9 30.25 -25.55 -17.93
C TYR A 9 31.61 -25.04 -18.44
N PRO A 10 31.85 -23.71 -18.46
CA PRO A 10 33.06 -23.14 -19.04
C PRO A 10 34.31 -23.54 -18.26
N ARG A 11 35.37 -23.92 -18.98
CA ARG A 11 36.66 -24.36 -18.40
C ARG A 11 37.51 -23.22 -17.85
N THR A 12 37.28 -22.01 -18.33
CA THR A 12 38.02 -20.81 -17.93
C THR A 12 37.03 -19.71 -17.54
N ASN A 13 37.39 -18.94 -16.51
CA ASN A 13 36.65 -17.76 -16.08
C ASN A 13 37.59 -16.55 -16.14
N PHE A 14 37.20 -15.54 -16.92
CA PHE A 14 37.99 -14.31 -17.13
C PHE A 14 37.51 -13.14 -16.27
N SER A 15 36.50 -13.34 -15.41
CA SER A 15 35.96 -12.30 -14.52
C SER A 15 35.79 -12.78 -13.08
N ALA A 16 35.91 -11.87 -12.13
CA ALA A 16 35.58 -12.16 -10.73
C ALA A 16 34.06 -12.14 -10.54
N GLY A 17 33.52 -13.13 -9.83
CA GLY A 17 32.12 -13.14 -9.41
C GLY A 17 31.86 -12.11 -8.31
N ALA A 18 30.76 -11.36 -8.40
CA ALA A 18 30.37 -10.42 -7.36
C ALA A 18 29.92 -11.18 -6.09
N LYS A 19 30.54 -10.87 -4.96
CA LYS A 19 30.10 -11.39 -3.65
C LYS A 19 28.85 -10.65 -3.18
N TRP A 20 27.85 -11.39 -2.73
CA TRP A 20 26.64 -10.79 -2.17
C TRP A 20 26.92 -10.14 -0.82
N ILE A 21 26.65 -8.84 -0.72
CA ILE A 21 26.65 -8.11 0.55
C ILE A 21 25.26 -8.29 1.16
N LYS A 22 25.12 -9.19 2.15
CA LYS A 22 23.82 -9.66 2.66
C LYS A 22 22.85 -8.51 2.99
N ASN A 23 23.30 -7.49 3.71
CA ASN A 23 22.46 -6.37 4.10
C ASN A 23 22.03 -5.56 2.88
N LEU A 24 22.98 -5.17 2.01
CA LEU A 24 22.67 -4.42 0.79
C LEU A 24 21.70 -5.18 -0.16
N THR A 25 21.92 -6.48 -0.35
CA THR A 25 21.04 -7.30 -1.19
C THR A 25 19.64 -7.40 -0.58
N ARG A 26 19.54 -7.54 0.74
CA ARG A 26 18.25 -7.54 1.45
C ARG A 26 17.55 -6.18 1.35
N ASP A 27 18.26 -5.09 1.62
CA ASP A 27 17.70 -3.75 1.67
C ASP A 27 17.20 -3.28 0.30
N ARG A 28 17.82 -3.75 -0.79
CA ARG A 28 17.32 -3.52 -2.15
C ARG A 28 15.92 -4.06 -2.40
N LEU A 29 15.48 -5.09 -1.67
CA LEU A 29 14.10 -5.59 -1.79
C LEU A 29 13.07 -4.57 -1.30
N ASN A 30 13.44 -3.63 -0.43
CA ASN A 30 12.55 -2.56 0.02
C ASN A 30 12.23 -1.57 -1.12
N ASN A 31 13.07 -1.48 -2.16
CA ASN A 31 12.74 -0.70 -3.36
C ASN A 31 11.69 -1.40 -4.23
N PHE A 32 11.58 -2.72 -4.10
CA PHE A 32 10.60 -3.51 -4.85
C PHE A 32 9.27 -3.65 -4.10
N ASN A 33 9.33 -3.76 -2.77
CA ASN A 33 8.16 -3.93 -1.90
C ASN A 33 8.06 -2.80 -0.88
N GLY A 34 7.02 -1.97 -0.99
CA GLY A 34 6.73 -0.88 -0.05
C GLY A 34 7.81 0.21 0.02
N GLY A 35 8.07 0.68 1.25
CA GLY A 35 9.09 1.69 1.55
C GLY A 35 8.83 3.05 0.92
N HIS A 36 9.89 3.83 0.71
CA HIS A 36 9.82 5.16 0.09
C HIS A 36 9.25 5.14 -1.33
N PHE A 37 9.34 4.00 -2.02
CA PHE A 37 8.84 3.82 -3.38
C PHE A 37 7.51 3.07 -3.43
N SER A 38 6.78 2.95 -2.31
CA SER A 38 5.51 2.22 -2.21
C SER A 38 4.48 2.64 -3.25
N ASP A 39 4.55 3.90 -3.68
CA ASP A 39 3.55 4.51 -4.55
C ASP A 39 3.87 4.34 -6.04
N VAL A 40 5.08 3.84 -6.36
CA VAL A 40 5.56 3.69 -7.76
C VAL A 40 6.21 2.35 -8.08
N ASN A 41 6.48 1.50 -7.08
CA ASN A 41 7.06 0.18 -7.30
C ASN A 41 6.03 -0.83 -7.87
N LEU A 42 6.46 -2.06 -8.11
CA LEU A 42 5.58 -3.09 -8.69
C LEU A 42 4.30 -3.32 -7.85
N SER A 43 4.41 -3.20 -6.53
CA SER A 43 3.25 -3.38 -5.64
C SER A 43 2.21 -2.27 -5.74
N ALA A 44 2.61 -1.05 -6.13
CA ALA A 44 1.68 0.03 -6.39
C ALA A 44 0.70 -0.32 -7.54
N VAL A 45 1.21 -1.02 -8.56
CA VAL A 45 0.43 -1.36 -9.76
C VAL A 45 -0.65 -2.41 -9.47
N MET A 46 -0.48 -3.23 -8.43
CA MET A 46 -1.47 -4.25 -8.05
C MET A 46 -2.82 -3.67 -7.64
N PHE A 47 -2.89 -2.37 -7.34
CA PHE A 47 -4.07 -1.72 -6.75
C PHE A 47 -4.64 -0.57 -7.57
N ILE A 48 -4.20 -0.37 -8.83
CA ILE A 48 -4.67 0.74 -9.68
C ILE A 48 -6.18 0.76 -9.94
N HIS A 49 -6.84 -0.39 -9.81
CA HIS A 49 -8.28 -0.53 -10.00
C HIS A 49 -9.08 -0.41 -8.69
N ARG A 50 -8.43 -0.09 -7.56
CA ARG A 50 -9.15 0.25 -6.33
C ARG A 50 -9.80 1.62 -6.52
N ILE A 51 -11.11 1.68 -6.29
CA ILE A 51 -11.90 2.90 -6.42
C ILE A 51 -12.33 3.33 -5.02
N ASP A 52 -12.05 4.59 -4.68
CA ASP A 52 -12.39 5.19 -3.40
C ASP A 52 -12.90 6.64 -3.57
N ASN A 53 -13.43 6.94 -4.77
CA ASN A 53 -13.95 8.26 -5.13
C ASN A 53 -15.39 8.46 -4.62
N GLU A 54 -15.84 9.71 -4.62
CA GLU A 54 -17.15 10.13 -4.10
C GLU A 54 -18.34 9.56 -4.90
N GLU A 55 -18.12 9.20 -6.16
CA GLU A 55 -19.13 8.57 -7.01
C GLU A 55 -19.51 7.17 -6.51
N HIS A 56 -18.52 6.40 -6.04
CA HIS A 56 -18.70 5.02 -5.60
C HIS A 56 -18.86 4.89 -4.08
N VAL A 57 -18.20 5.77 -3.32
CA VAL A 57 -18.21 5.75 -1.85
C VAL A 57 -18.61 7.12 -1.33
N LYS A 58 -19.86 7.24 -0.89
CA LYS A 58 -20.39 8.44 -0.25
C LYS A 58 -20.19 8.32 1.26
N LEU A 59 -19.52 9.31 1.83
CA LEU A 59 -19.33 9.42 3.27
C LEU A 59 -20.14 10.62 3.75
N GLU A 60 -20.83 10.46 4.86
CA GLU A 60 -21.49 11.55 5.55
C GLU A 60 -21.11 11.48 7.04
N VAL A 61 -21.11 12.63 7.68
CA VAL A 61 -20.73 12.75 9.09
C VAL A 61 -21.74 13.58 9.84
N TRP A 62 -22.00 13.17 11.07
CA TRP A 62 -22.59 14.03 12.09
C TRP A 62 -21.63 14.08 13.28
N SER A 63 -21.48 15.26 13.88
CA SER A 63 -20.59 15.46 15.03
C SER A 63 -21.44 15.66 16.26
N ALA A 64 -21.28 14.77 17.25
CA ALA A 64 -22.00 14.87 18.51
C ALA A 64 -21.71 16.21 19.21
N PRO A 65 -22.73 16.93 19.69
CA PRO A 65 -22.53 18.20 20.37
C PRO A 65 -21.90 17.98 21.76
N GLY A 66 -21.10 18.94 22.21
CA GLY A 66 -20.64 19.01 23.61
C GLY A 66 -19.81 17.83 24.10
N LEU A 67 -19.04 17.16 23.23
CA LEU A 67 -18.21 16.00 23.58
C LEU A 67 -19.00 14.83 24.21
N THR A 68 -20.29 14.75 23.90
CA THR A 68 -21.17 13.70 24.38
C THR A 68 -20.93 12.37 23.66
N LYS A 69 -21.37 11.27 24.28
CA LYS A 69 -21.31 9.91 23.71
C LYS A 69 -22.75 9.43 23.45
N PRO A 70 -23.36 9.84 22.34
CA PRO A 70 -24.72 9.44 22.00
C PRO A 70 -24.80 7.93 21.77
N THR A 71 -25.98 7.38 22.02
CA THR A 71 -26.30 5.99 21.64
C THR A 71 -26.41 5.86 20.12
N PHE A 72 -26.46 4.63 19.62
CA PHE A 72 -26.67 4.39 18.20
C PHE A 72 -28.01 4.94 17.72
N GLU A 73 -29.09 4.73 18.49
CA GLU A 73 -30.44 5.22 18.16
C GLU A 73 -30.45 6.75 18.03
N GLU A 74 -29.90 7.45 19.03
CA GLU A 74 -29.80 8.92 19.01
C GLU A 74 -28.97 9.44 17.84
N ALA A 75 -27.89 8.74 17.46
CA ALA A 75 -27.02 9.15 16.35
C ALA A 75 -27.67 8.97 14.97
N MET A 76 -28.52 7.94 14.81
CA MET A 76 -29.17 7.64 13.53
C MET A 76 -30.33 8.59 13.19
N GLU A 77 -30.87 9.31 14.17
CA GLU A 77 -31.93 10.31 13.97
C GLU A 77 -31.40 11.67 13.50
N GLN A 78 -30.08 11.82 13.39
CA GLN A 78 -29.44 13.11 13.12
C GLN A 78 -29.36 13.40 11.63
N THR A 79 -29.14 14.69 11.30
CA THR A 79 -28.84 15.09 9.92
C THR A 79 -27.34 15.00 9.67
N PHE A 80 -26.96 14.12 8.76
CA PHE A 80 -25.58 13.95 8.32
C PHE A 80 -25.25 14.94 7.21
N LYS A 81 -24.00 15.40 7.19
CA LYS A 81 -23.46 16.27 6.13
C LYS A 81 -22.38 15.54 5.34
N PRO A 82 -22.20 15.85 4.04
CA PRO A 82 -21.17 15.21 3.21
C PRO A 82 -19.77 15.31 3.84
N ALA A 83 -19.03 14.20 3.78
CA ALA A 83 -17.67 14.06 4.28
C ALA A 83 -16.73 13.60 3.15
N LYS A 84 -15.46 13.96 3.26
CA LYS A 84 -14.44 13.63 2.25
C LYS A 84 -13.12 13.19 2.87
N LYS A 85 -12.31 12.48 2.08
CA LYS A 85 -10.94 12.11 2.46
C LYS A 85 -10.12 13.34 2.82
N GLY A 86 -9.36 13.25 3.91
CA GLY A 86 -8.53 14.35 4.42
C GLY A 86 -9.28 15.45 5.16
N MET A 87 -10.59 15.29 5.42
CA MET A 87 -11.34 16.25 6.23
C MET A 87 -10.88 16.20 7.69
N ALA A 88 -10.60 17.37 8.26
CA ALA A 88 -10.26 17.49 9.66
C ALA A 88 -11.52 17.34 10.53
N PHE A 89 -11.38 16.60 11.63
CA PHE A 89 -12.44 16.41 12.62
C PHE A 89 -12.09 17.11 13.93
N GLY A 90 -13.08 17.17 14.83
CA GLY A 90 -13.04 17.96 16.06
C GLY A 90 -11.85 17.71 16.98
N PRO A 91 -11.73 18.50 18.05
CA PRO A 91 -10.60 18.42 18.98
C PRO A 91 -10.52 17.03 19.63
N SER A 92 -9.32 16.67 20.09
CA SER A 92 -9.20 15.60 21.06
C SER A 92 -10.07 15.94 22.27
N CYS A 93 -10.86 14.96 22.70
CA CYS A 93 -11.78 15.02 23.84
C CYS A 93 -11.26 15.79 25.05
#